data_AF-L9K7M6-F1
#
_entry.id   AF-L9K7M6-F1
#
_cell.length_a   1.000
_cell.length_b   1.000
_cell.length_c   1.000
_cell.angle_alpha   90.00
_cell.angle_beta   90.00
_cell.angle_gamma   90.00
#
_symmetry.space_group_name_H-M   'P 1'
#
loop_
_entity.id
_entity.type
_entity.pdbx_description
1 polymer ?
#
loop_
_entity_poly.entity_id
_entity_poly.type
_entity_poly.pdbx_seq_one_letter_code
_entity_poly.pdbx_strand_id
1 'polypeptide(L)'
;MSDGLKGHVFEVSLADLQNDKVTFRKFKLITEDDQGKNFLTNFHGIDLTRDKMCSMVKRWQTMIEAQADVKTTDGYLLRLSYVGFTKKHNNQIRKTSYSQDQQVCQIRKMMMEIMTREVQTNDLKKMVNKLIPDSIGKDIEKACQSIYPGTP
;
A
#
# COMPACT_ATOMS: atom_id res chain seq x y z
N MET A 1 15.07 -12.68 31.52
CA MET A 1 16.11 -12.91 30.50
C MET A 1 15.55 -12.89 29.07
N SER A 2 14.29 -12.52 28.87
CA SER A 2 13.60 -12.48 27.56
C SER A 2 13.49 -11.10 26.91
N ASP A 3 13.88 -10.03 27.62
CA ASP A 3 13.71 -8.63 27.18
C ASP A 3 14.58 -8.23 25.97
N GLY A 4 15.62 -9.01 25.65
CA GLY A 4 16.55 -8.67 24.55
C GLY A 4 16.00 -8.91 23.15
N LEU A 5 14.92 -9.70 23.01
CA LEU A 5 14.34 -10.12 21.73
C LEU A 5 12.96 -9.51 21.45
N LYS A 6 12.33 -8.91 22.46
CA LYS A 6 11.06 -8.19 22.31
C LYS A 6 11.32 -6.85 21.61
N GLY A 7 10.46 -6.51 20.65
CA GLY A 7 10.58 -5.28 19.87
C GLY A 7 11.49 -5.35 18.63
N HIS A 8 12.12 -6.50 18.35
CA HIS A 8 12.81 -6.68 17.06
C HIS A 8 11.83 -6.75 15.91
N VAL A 9 12.15 -6.02 14.83
CA VAL A 9 11.35 -5.95 13.61
C VAL A 9 12.03 -6.78 12.52
N PHE A 10 11.33 -7.80 12.05
CA PHE A 10 11.76 -8.66 10.97
C PHE A 10 11.11 -8.23 9.66
N GLU A 11 11.91 -8.11 8.60
CA GLU A 11 11.42 -7.84 7.25
C GLU A 11 11.40 -9.14 6.45
N VAL A 12 10.21 -9.55 5.99
CA VAL A 12 10.00 -10.81 5.28
C VAL A 12 9.25 -10.54 3.98
N SER A 13 9.59 -11.24 2.89
CA SER A 13 8.82 -11.12 1.65
C SER A 13 7.45 -11.79 1.80
N LEU A 14 6.41 -11.24 1.18
CA LEU A 14 5.10 -11.88 1.10
C LEU A 14 5.18 -13.26 0.41
N ALA A 15 6.10 -13.43 -0.53
CA ALA A 15 6.31 -14.70 -1.22
C ALA A 15 6.71 -15.82 -0.23
N ASP A 16 7.53 -15.50 0.77
CA ASP A 16 7.97 -16.48 1.78
C ASP A 16 6.85 -16.82 2.77
N LEU A 17 5.88 -15.92 2.97
CA LEU A 17 4.76 -16.10 3.89
C LEU A 17 3.57 -16.84 3.26
N GLN A 18 3.23 -16.52 2.01
CA GLN A 18 2.01 -17.02 1.32
C GLN A 18 2.33 -18.02 0.19
N ASN A 19 3.62 -18.28 -0.07
CA ASN A 19 4.08 -19.10 -1.21
C ASN A 19 3.54 -18.60 -2.57
N ASP A 20 3.38 -17.28 -2.69
CA ASP A 20 2.80 -16.60 -3.84
C ASP A 20 3.91 -16.00 -4.73
N LYS A 21 3.57 -15.65 -5.98
CA LYS A 21 4.51 -15.11 -6.99
C LYS A 21 4.88 -13.64 -6.76
N VAL A 22 4.22 -12.96 -5.82
CA VAL A 22 4.39 -11.53 -5.57
C VAL A 22 5.56 -11.29 -4.61
N THR A 23 6.77 -11.21 -5.17
CA THR A 23 8.02 -11.03 -4.40
C THR A 23 8.29 -9.58 -3.98
N PHE A 24 7.59 -8.63 -4.60
CA PHE A 24 7.88 -7.19 -4.43
C PHE A 24 7.27 -6.56 -3.16
N ARG A 25 6.50 -7.31 -2.38
CA ARG A 25 5.90 -6.84 -1.12
C ARG A 25 6.66 -7.39 0.06
N LYS A 26 7.01 -6.51 0.99
CA LYS A 26 7.73 -6.85 2.22
C LYS A 26 6.89 -6.51 3.42
N PHE A 27 6.76 -7.46 4.33
CA PHE A 27 6.08 -7.31 5.61
C PHE A 27 7.10 -7.06 6.69
N LYS A 28 6.83 -6.07 7.54
CA LYS A 28 7.57 -5.81 8.77
C LYS A 28 6.76 -6.40 9.92
N LEU A 29 7.35 -7.34 10.63
CA LEU A 29 6.75 -8.07 11.74
C LEU A 29 7.53 -7.77 13.03
N ILE A 30 6.86 -7.26 14.06
CA ILE A 30 7.48 -6.95 15.35
C ILE A 30 7.25 -8.09 16.34
N THR A 31 8.27 -8.46 17.10
CA THR A 31 8.13 -9.47 18.16
C THR A 31 7.48 -8.88 19.40
N GLU A 32 6.31 -9.40 19.78
CA GLU A 32 5.55 -8.92 20.95
C GLU A 32 5.69 -9.84 22.15
N ASP A 33 5.71 -11.16 21.95
CA ASP A 33 5.68 -12.13 23.05
C ASP A 33 6.54 -13.36 22.77
N ASP A 34 7.12 -13.93 23.82
CA ASP A 34 8.00 -15.08 23.78
C ASP A 34 7.33 -16.30 24.45
N GLN A 35 6.88 -17.24 23.63
CA GLN A 35 6.35 -18.53 24.11
C GLN A 35 7.46 -19.59 24.08
N GLY A 36 8.41 -19.45 25.01
CA GLY A 36 9.50 -20.40 25.21
C GLY A 36 10.49 -20.44 24.04
N LYS A 37 10.22 -21.30 23.05
CA LYS A 37 11.05 -21.42 21.82
C LYS A 37 10.48 -20.67 20.61
N ASN A 38 9.22 -20.24 20.68
CA ASN A 38 8.53 -19.57 19.60
C ASN A 38 8.31 -18.10 19.94
N PHE A 39 8.52 -17.22 18.97
CA PHE A 39 8.24 -15.80 19.10
C PHE A 39 6.93 -15.48 18.38
N LEU A 40 6.01 -14.82 19.08
CA LEU A 40 4.79 -14.29 18.50
C LEU A 40 5.09 -12.91 17.92
N THR A 41 4.90 -12.79 16.61
CA THR A 41 5.11 -11.54 15.88
C THR A 41 3.80 -10.91 15.46
N ASN A 42 3.68 -9.60 15.60
CA ASN A 42 2.54 -8.81 15.13
C ASN A 42 2.92 -7.97 13.90
N PHE A 43 1.91 -7.51 13.17
CA PHE A 43 2.10 -6.65 12.01
C PHE A 43 2.59 -5.26 12.43
N HIS A 44 3.72 -4.84 11.88
CA HIS A 44 4.29 -3.51 12.09
C HIS A 44 4.16 -2.61 10.86
N GLY A 45 4.26 -3.19 9.66
CA GLY A 45 4.11 -2.42 8.43
C GLY A 45 4.27 -3.24 7.17
N ILE A 46 4.00 -2.61 6.04
CA ILE A 46 4.21 -3.17 4.70
C ILE A 46 4.98 -2.16 3.87
N ASP A 47 5.90 -2.65 3.05
CA ASP A 47 6.70 -1.83 2.14
C ASP A 47 6.85 -2.52 0.79
N LEU A 48 7.15 -1.74 -0.24
CA LEU A 48 7.49 -2.27 -1.56
C LEU A 48 9.01 -2.42 -1.67
N THR A 49 9.45 -3.41 -2.43
CA THR A 49 10.87 -3.53 -2.74
C THR A 49 11.34 -2.34 -3.57
N ARG A 50 12.58 -1.88 -3.34
CA ARG A 50 13.13 -0.69 -4.00
C ARG A 50 13.18 -0.83 -5.52
N ASP A 51 13.51 -2.02 -6.02
CA ASP A 51 13.51 -2.35 -7.45
C ASP A 51 12.12 -2.15 -8.07
N LYS A 52 11.05 -2.56 -7.37
CA LYS A 52 9.68 -2.37 -7.85
C LYS A 52 9.30 -0.90 -7.87
N MET A 53 9.60 -0.15 -6.81
CA MET A 53 9.30 1.28 -6.76
C MET A 53 10.03 2.03 -7.89
N CYS A 54 11.34 1.80 -8.05
CA CYS A 54 12.13 2.40 -9.13
C CYS A 54 11.66 1.96 -10.52
N SER A 55 11.17 0.73 -10.69
CA SER A 55 10.64 0.22 -11.96
C SER A 55 9.33 0.88 -12.39
N MET A 56 8.50 1.30 -11.45
CA MET A 56 7.21 1.95 -11.76
C MET A 56 7.39 3.41 -12.21
N VAL A 57 8.45 4.07 -11.74
CA VAL A 57 8.79 5.43 -12.16
C VAL A 57 9.36 5.42 -13.57
N LYS A 58 8.53 5.86 -14.54
CA LYS A 58 8.91 6.03 -15.94
C LYS A 58 8.75 7.48 -16.37
N ARG A 59 9.39 7.84 -17.48
CA ARG A 59 9.18 9.15 -18.13
C ARG A 59 7.80 9.19 -18.81
N TRP A 60 7.31 10.41 -19.05
CA TRP A 60 6.08 10.69 -19.83
C TRP A 60 4.75 10.32 -19.16
N GLN A 61 4.77 10.10 -17.85
CA GLN A 61 3.61 9.86 -17.00
C GLN A 61 3.67 10.80 -15.79
N THR A 62 2.52 11.09 -15.19
CA THR A 62 2.41 11.84 -13.94
C THR A 62 2.45 10.87 -12.78
N MET A 63 3.27 11.17 -11.78
CA MET A 63 3.28 10.49 -10.49
C MET A 63 2.30 11.20 -9.55
N ILE A 64 1.41 10.43 -8.94
CA ILE A 64 0.42 10.91 -7.98
C ILE A 64 0.63 10.18 -6.67
N GLU A 65 1.04 10.92 -5.64
CA GLU A 65 1.24 10.39 -4.30
C GLU A 65 0.16 10.93 -3.37
N ALA A 66 -0.33 10.07 -2.47
CA ALA A 66 -1.30 10.40 -1.43
C ALA A 66 -0.90 9.72 -0.11
N GLN A 67 -1.05 10.46 0.99
CA GLN A 67 -0.73 9.99 2.34
C GLN A 67 -1.90 10.28 3.27
N ALA A 68 -2.23 9.35 4.16
CA ALA A 68 -3.27 9.54 5.17
C ALA A 68 -2.87 8.90 6.50
N ASP A 69 -3.09 9.62 7.59
CA ASP A 69 -2.95 9.15 8.96
C ASP A 69 -4.33 8.76 9.48
N VAL A 70 -4.52 7.48 9.79
CA VAL A 70 -5.84 6.94 10.14
C VAL A 70 -5.73 6.00 11.34
N LYS A 71 -6.71 6.10 12.23
CA LYS A 71 -6.86 5.21 13.38
C LYS A 71 -7.79 4.06 13.03
N THR A 72 -7.37 2.83 13.31
CA THR A 72 -8.24 1.65 13.23
C THR A 72 -9.20 1.58 14.42
N THR A 73 -10.22 0.73 14.30
CA THR A 73 -11.16 0.39 15.39
C THR A 73 -10.45 -0.11 16.65
N ASP A 74 -9.44 -0.95 16.48
CA ASP A 74 -8.63 -1.55 17.56
C ASP A 74 -7.70 -0.56 18.26
N GLY A 75 -7.60 0.68 17.78
CA GLY A 75 -6.79 1.73 18.38
C GLY A 75 -5.39 1.92 17.80
N TYR A 76 -5.00 1.16 16.77
CA TYR A 76 -3.74 1.35 16.06
C TYR A 76 -3.79 2.61 15.19
N LEU A 77 -2.74 3.43 15.27
CA LEU A 77 -2.52 4.57 14.38
C LEU A 77 -1.62 4.15 13.23
N LEU A 78 -2.13 4.24 12.01
CA LEU A 78 -1.43 3.82 10.80
C LEU A 78 -1.27 5.00 9.85
N ARG A 79 -0.06 5.14 9.29
CA ARG A 79 0.22 6.03 8.17
C ARG A 79 0.25 5.22 6.90
N LEU A 80 -0.72 5.45 6.02
CA LEU A 80 -0.75 4.82 4.71
C LEU A 80 -0.21 5.78 3.66
N SER A 81 0.60 5.26 2.74
CA SER A 81 1.07 5.98 1.56
C SER A 81 0.72 5.16 0.31
N TYR A 82 0.04 5.78 -0.64
CA TYR A 82 -0.23 5.19 -1.95
C TYR A 82 0.44 6.04 -3.03
N VAL A 83 1.05 5.35 -3.99
CA VAL A 83 1.68 5.95 -5.16
C VAL A 83 1.03 5.37 -6.40
N GLY A 84 0.51 6.25 -7.23
CA GLY A 84 -0.10 5.93 -8.51
C GLY A 84 0.62 6.61 -9.67
N PHE A 85 0.54 6.00 -10.86
CA PHE A 85 1.07 6.54 -12.10
C PHE A 85 -0.03 6.60 -13.15
N THR A 86 -0.05 7.65 -13.97
CA THR A 86 -0.93 7.69 -15.13
C THR A 86 -0.49 6.69 -16.19
N LYS A 87 -1.43 5.93 -16.71
CA LYS A 87 -1.26 4.94 -17.77
C LYS A 87 -1.60 5.57 -19.11
N LYS A 88 -0.83 5.18 -20.12
CA LYS A 88 -1.12 5.52 -21.49
C LYS A 88 -2.30 4.68 -22.01
N HIS A 89 -3.25 5.34 -22.67
CA HIS A 89 -4.34 4.63 -23.34
C HIS A 89 -3.85 3.93 -24.62
N ASN A 90 -4.36 2.74 -24.92
CA ASN A 90 -3.88 1.91 -26.04
C ASN A 90 -3.98 2.64 -27.39
N ASN A 91 -5.03 3.45 -27.60
CA ASN A 91 -5.24 4.19 -28.86
C ASN A 91 -4.60 5.59 -28.86
N GLN A 92 -3.75 5.92 -27.87
CA GLN A 92 -3.16 7.24 -27.74
C GLN A 92 -1.91 7.39 -28.63
N ILE A 93 -1.98 8.30 -29.61
CA ILE A 93 -0.87 8.62 -30.51
C ILE A 93 0.24 9.38 -29.75
N ARG A 94 -0.13 10.29 -28.85
CA ARG A 94 0.82 11.05 -28.03
C ARG A 94 1.62 10.12 -27.12
N LYS A 95 2.93 10.40 -27.00
CA LYS A 95 3.83 9.66 -26.10
C LYS A 95 3.61 10.02 -24.63
N THR A 96 3.04 11.19 -24.35
CA THR A 96 2.86 11.73 -23.00
C THR A 96 1.45 11.54 -22.48
N SER A 97 1.35 11.08 -21.23
CA SER A 97 0.11 10.89 -20.48
C SER A 97 0.14 11.72 -19.21
N TYR A 98 0.23 13.04 -19.37
CA TYR A 98 0.18 13.95 -18.25
C TYR A 98 -1.26 14.24 -17.84
N SER A 99 -1.50 14.26 -16.53
CA SER A 99 -2.76 14.70 -15.93
C SER A 99 -2.67 16.17 -15.57
N GLN A 100 -3.77 16.91 -15.69
CA GLN A 100 -3.84 18.30 -15.26
C GLN A 100 -3.80 18.40 -13.73
N ASP A 101 -3.26 19.51 -13.19
CA ASP A 101 -3.14 19.69 -11.73
C ASP A 101 -4.49 19.55 -10.99
N GLN A 102 -5.58 20.00 -11.60
CA GLN A 102 -6.93 19.85 -11.03
C GLN A 102 -7.34 18.37 -10.93
N GLN A 103 -7.04 17.56 -11.94
CA GLN A 103 -7.31 16.12 -11.94
C GLN A 103 -6.43 15.40 -10.91
N VAL A 104 -5.16 15.77 -10.80
CA VAL A 104 -4.24 15.23 -9.78
C VAL A 104 -4.77 15.51 -8.38
N CYS A 105 -5.27 16.73 -8.12
CA CYS A 105 -5.88 17.10 -6.85
C CYS A 105 -7.13 16.27 -6.54
N GLN A 106 -8.00 16.08 -7.53
CA GLN A 106 -9.21 15.26 -7.38
C GLN A 106 -8.88 13.77 -7.12
N ILE A 107 -7.91 13.20 -7.84
CA ILE A 107 -7.44 11.83 -7.64
C ILE A 107 -6.88 11.66 -6.22
N ARG A 108 -6.03 12.59 -5.76
CA ARG A 108 -5.49 12.55 -4.38
C ARG A 108 -6.59 12.59 -3.33
N LYS A 109 -7.59 13.45 -3.52
CA LYS A 109 -8.74 13.54 -2.60
C LYS A 109 -9.50 12.22 -2.53
N MET A 110 -9.77 11.60 -3.67
CA MET A 110 -10.50 10.33 -3.75
C MET A 110 -9.69 9.16 -3.20
N MET A 111 -8.38 9.12 -3.44
CA MET A 111 -7.45 8.18 -2.82
C MET A 111 -7.53 8.27 -1.30
N MET A 112 -7.37 9.47 -0.74
CA MET A 112 -7.45 9.69 0.71
C MET A 112 -8.80 9.27 1.28
N GLU A 113 -9.90 9.56 0.60
CA GLU A 113 -11.26 9.21 1.04
C GLU A 113 -11.49 7.69 1.09
N ILE A 114 -11.06 6.95 0.07
CA ILE A 114 -11.16 5.48 0.05
C ILE A 114 -10.28 4.88 1.15
N MET A 115 -9.05 5.37 1.29
CA MET A 115 -8.12 4.90 2.32
C MET A 115 -8.68 5.11 3.73
N THR A 116 -9.18 6.31 4.04
CA THR A 116 -9.74 6.63 5.36
C THR A 116 -10.97 5.78 5.66
N ARG A 117 -11.87 5.63 4.69
CA ARG A 117 -13.08 4.80 4.84
C ARG A 117 -12.75 3.33 5.12
N GLU A 118 -11.83 2.75 4.36
CA GLU A 118 -11.47 1.33 4.50
C GLU A 118 -10.73 1.04 5.81
N VAL A 119 -9.93 1.98 6.32
CA VAL A 119 -9.17 1.79 7.58
C VAL A 119 -10.02 2.10 8.82
N GLN A 120 -10.88 3.11 8.78
CA GLN A 120 -11.73 3.46 9.94
C GLN A 120 -12.79 2.40 10.27
N THR A 121 -13.23 1.63 9.28
CA THR A 121 -14.28 0.61 9.43
C THR A 121 -13.74 -0.75 9.85
N ASN A 122 -12.42 -0.95 9.78
CA ASN A 122 -11.79 -2.26 9.89
C ASN A 122 -10.75 -2.36 11.00
N ASP A 123 -10.71 -3.56 11.58
CA ASP A 123 -9.70 -4.02 12.52
C ASP A 123 -8.36 -4.28 11.81
N LEU A 124 -7.24 -4.30 12.54
CA LEU A 124 -5.90 -4.48 11.97
C LEU A 124 -5.80 -5.78 11.16
N LYS A 125 -6.38 -6.86 11.69
CA LYS A 125 -6.42 -8.17 11.03
C LYS A 125 -7.14 -8.12 9.68
N LYS A 126 -8.30 -7.46 9.62
CA LYS A 126 -9.08 -7.33 8.38
C LYS A 126 -8.35 -6.45 7.37
N MET A 127 -7.67 -5.41 7.84
CA MET A 127 -6.86 -4.54 7.01
C MET A 127 -5.70 -5.28 6.37
N VAL A 128 -4.92 -6.06 7.13
CA VAL A 128 -3.81 -6.86 6.60
C VAL A 128 -4.30 -7.84 5.53
N ASN A 129 -5.45 -8.50 5.76
CA ASN A 129 -6.04 -9.41 4.78
C ASN A 129 -6.47 -8.70 3.47
N LYS A 130 -6.79 -7.41 3.51
CA LYS A 130 -7.07 -6.59 2.32
C LYS A 130 -5.79 -6.13 1.62
N LEU A 131 -4.71 -5.91 2.38
CA LEU A 131 -3.39 -5.50 1.84
C LEU A 131 -2.68 -6.64 1.10
N ILE A 132 -2.87 -7.91 1.51
CA ILE A 132 -2.26 -9.08 0.85
C ILE A 132 -2.63 -9.15 -0.65
N PRO A 133 -3.91 -9.14 -1.06
CA PRO A 133 -4.30 -9.08 -2.46
C PRO A 133 -4.35 -7.65 -3.03
N ASP A 134 -4.11 -6.63 -2.20
CA ASP A 134 -4.23 -5.20 -2.51
C ASP A 134 -5.59 -4.85 -3.14
N SER A 135 -6.65 -5.16 -2.39
CA SER A 135 -8.01 -4.81 -2.80
C SER A 135 -8.21 -3.30 -2.80
N ILE A 136 -7.58 -2.58 -1.86
CA ILE A 136 -7.68 -1.13 -1.71
C ILE A 136 -7.11 -0.43 -2.95
N GLY A 137 -5.94 -0.87 -3.45
CA GLY A 137 -5.37 -0.32 -4.69
C GLY A 137 -6.31 -0.50 -5.89
N LYS A 138 -6.96 -1.67 -6.02
CA LYS A 138 -7.92 -1.92 -7.11
C LYS A 138 -9.20 -1.08 -6.99
N ASP A 139 -9.68 -0.84 -5.78
CA ASP A 139 -10.83 0.03 -5.55
C ASP A 139 -10.51 1.49 -5.88
N ILE A 140 -9.28 1.93 -5.56
CA ILE A 140 -8.75 3.23 -5.98
C ILE A 140 -8.65 3.32 -7.50
N GLU A 141 -8.09 2.30 -8.18
CA GLU A 141 -7.99 2.24 -9.65
C GLU A 141 -9.37 2.46 -10.29
N LYS A 142 -10.35 1.67 -9.83
CA LYS A 142 -11.71 1.69 -10.35
C LYS A 142 -12.39 3.04 -10.15
N ALA A 143 -12.21 3.67 -8.99
CA ALA A 143 -12.77 4.98 -8.73
C ALA A 143 -12.10 6.05 -9.60
N CYS A 144 -10.77 6.01 -9.71
CA CYS A 144 -9.99 7.02 -10.42
C CYS A 144 -10.18 6.98 -11.95
N GLN A 145 -10.58 5.84 -12.51
CA GLN A 145 -10.89 5.70 -13.94
C GLN A 145 -11.94 6.69 -14.44
N SER A 146 -12.85 7.13 -13.56
CA SER A 146 -13.85 8.16 -13.88
C SER A 146 -13.24 9.54 -14.14
N ILE A 147 -12.14 9.88 -13.48
CA ILE A 147 -11.48 11.19 -13.56
C ILE A 147 -10.43 11.21 -14.67
N TYR A 148 -9.66 10.13 -14.78
CA TYR A 148 -8.66 9.97 -15.84
C TYR A 148 -8.66 8.52 -16.34
N PRO A 149 -9.04 8.29 -17.61
CA PRO A 149 -9.04 6.95 -18.19
C PRO A 149 -7.60 6.46 -18.33
N GLY A 150 -7.23 5.48 -17.50
CA GLY A 150 -5.87 4.98 -17.38
C GLY A 150 -5.19 5.37 -16.06
N THR A 151 -5.93 5.60 -15.00
CA THR A 151 -5.33 5.60 -13.65
C THR A 151 -4.96 4.17 -13.23
N PRO A 152 -3.96 4.02 -12.34
CA PRO A 152 -3.32 2.74 -12.01
C PRO A 152 -4.18 1.90 -11.08
#